data_AF-A0A973G9G6-F1
#
_entry.id   AF-A0A973G9G6-F1
#
_cell.length_a   1.000
_cell.length_b   1.000
_cell.length_c   1.000
_cell.angle_alpha   90.00
_cell.angle_beta   90.00
_cell.angle_gamma   90.00
#
_symmetry.space_group_name_H-M   'P 1'
#
loop_
_entity.id
_entity.type
_entity.pdbx_description
1 polymer ?
#
loop_
_entity_poly.entity_id
_entity_poly.type
_entity_poly.pdbx_seq_one_letter_code
_entity_poly.pdbx_strand_id
1 'polypeptide(L)'
;MGANGLLAVDGDELCSGGTGLLRAGDAVHATAARGALLGKATYGGVDLTRASDRFADRYTYLLNELGDEVLKEGRSMRGFAFAYAEADAMAGDALTDVAAQMP
;
A
#
# COMPACT_ATOMS: atom_id res chain seq x y z
N MET A 1 14.57 -14.89 -7.87
CA MET A 1 13.24 -15.48 -8.11
C MET A 1 12.40 -14.32 -8.56
N GLY A 2 12.08 -14.08 -9.82
CA GLY A 2 12.28 -14.85 -11.05
C GLY A 2 11.01 -14.68 -11.88
N ALA A 3 10.94 -13.58 -12.65
CA ALA A 3 9.81 -13.22 -13.50
C ALA A 3 9.33 -14.44 -14.32
N ASN A 4 8.19 -15.00 -13.94
CA ASN A 4 7.61 -16.17 -14.56
C ASN A 4 6.34 -15.75 -15.29
N GLY A 5 6.52 -15.38 -16.55
CA GLY A 5 5.47 -14.80 -17.38
C GLY A 5 6.01 -14.27 -18.70
N LEU A 6 5.18 -14.28 -19.75
CA LEU A 6 5.54 -13.75 -21.07
C LEU A 6 5.88 -12.26 -21.00
N LEU A 7 5.24 -11.53 -20.08
CA LEU A 7 5.40 -10.11 -19.82
C LEU A 7 6.60 -9.78 -18.92
N ALA A 8 7.34 -10.79 -18.43
CA ALA A 8 8.53 -10.66 -17.61
C ALA A 8 8.37 -9.74 -16.37
N VAL A 9 7.15 -9.62 -15.84
CA VAL A 9 6.87 -8.90 -14.59
C VAL A 9 6.97 -9.87 -13.42
N ASP A 10 7.63 -9.46 -12.34
CA ASP A 10 7.66 -10.21 -11.09
C ASP A 10 6.38 -9.96 -10.29
N GLY A 11 5.34 -10.75 -10.59
CA GLY A 11 4.05 -10.67 -9.91
C GLY A 11 4.13 -10.96 -8.41
N ASP A 12 5.06 -11.82 -7.99
CA ASP A 12 5.30 -12.15 -6.58
C ASP A 12 5.91 -10.96 -5.84
N GLU A 13 6.84 -10.24 -6.47
CA GLU A 13 7.39 -8.98 -5.94
C GLU A 13 6.31 -7.90 -5.82
N LEU A 14 5.45 -7.73 -6.83
CA LEU A 14 4.33 -6.79 -6.76
C LEU A 14 3.34 -7.15 -5.65
N CYS A 15 3.02 -8.44 -5.49
CA CYS A 15 2.08 -8.90 -4.49
C CYS A 15 2.64 -8.80 -3.07
N SER A 16 3.91 -9.17 -2.87
CA SER A 16 4.61 -9.06 -1.58
C SER A 16 4.89 -7.61 -1.20
N GLY A 17 5.35 -6.77 -2.14
CA GLY A 17 5.53 -5.33 -1.97
C GLY A 17 4.23 -4.62 -1.63
N GLY A 18 3.16 -4.91 -2.38
CA GLY A 18 1.82 -4.40 -2.09
C GLY A 18 1.31 -4.83 -0.71
N THR A 19 1.56 -6.07 -0.29
CA THR A 19 1.22 -6.55 1.07
C THR A 19 2.02 -5.83 2.15
N GLY A 20 3.30 -5.55 1.89
CA GLY A 20 4.16 -4.76 2.77
C GLY A 20 3.62 -3.34 2.97
N LEU A 21 3.21 -2.68 1.89
CA LEU A 21 2.58 -1.37 1.95
C LEU A 21 1.27 -1.38 2.73
N LEU A 22 0.40 -2.39 2.52
CA LEU A 22 -0.84 -2.48 3.29
C LEU A 22 -0.59 -2.53 4.81
N ARG A 23 0.38 -3.34 5.25
CA ARG A 23 0.77 -3.41 6.66
C ARG A 23 1.38 -2.10 7.17
N ALA A 24 2.16 -1.42 6.34
CA ALA A 24 2.72 -0.11 6.69
C ALA A 24 1.61 0.94 6.84
N GLY A 25 0.65 0.99 5.92
CA GLY A 25 -0.52 1.88 6.00
C GLY A 25 -1.34 1.64 7.27
N ASP A 26 -1.62 0.37 7.61
CA ASP A 26 -2.29 0.00 8.86
C ASP A 26 -1.51 0.47 10.09
N ALA A 27 -0.18 0.34 10.10
CA ALA A 27 0.67 0.79 11.20
C ALA A 27 0.70 2.33 11.33
N VAL A 28 0.64 3.06 10.21
CA VAL A 28 0.53 4.52 10.18
C VAL A 28 -0.81 4.97 10.74
N HIS A 29 -1.94 4.38 10.32
CA HIS A 29 -3.25 4.66 10.90
C HIS A 29 -3.32 4.31 12.38
N ALA A 30 -2.73 3.18 12.80
CA ALA A 30 -2.65 2.83 14.22
C ALA A 30 -1.86 3.87 15.01
N THR A 31 -0.85 4.50 14.40
CA THR A 31 -0.08 5.60 15.01
C THR A 31 -0.90 6.88 15.09
N ALA A 32 -1.66 7.22 14.05
CA ALA A 32 -2.61 8.33 14.07
C ALA A 32 -3.68 8.13 15.16
N ALA A 33 -4.24 6.92 15.28
CA ALA A 33 -5.29 6.58 16.24
C ALA A 33 -4.80 6.60 17.70
N ARG A 34 -3.52 6.26 17.95
CA ARG A 34 -2.88 6.44 19.27
C ARG A 34 -2.70 7.92 19.63
N GLY A 35 -2.80 8.81 18.65
CA GLY A 35 -2.66 10.26 18.78
C GLY A 35 -1.23 10.69 19.10
N ALA A 36 -0.91 11.96 18.85
CA ALA A 36 0.34 12.61 19.30
C ALA A 36 0.47 12.71 20.84
N LEU A 37 -0.40 12.02 21.59
CA LEU A 37 -0.93 12.46 22.88
C LEU A 37 -0.25 11.86 24.11
N LEU A 38 0.90 11.21 23.97
CA LEU A 38 1.75 10.94 25.14
C LEU A 38 2.42 12.24 25.64
N GLY A 39 2.72 13.19 24.75
CA GLY A 39 3.33 14.47 25.14
C GLY A 39 2.35 15.49 25.74
N LYS A 40 1.10 15.52 25.27
CA LYS A 40 0.11 16.53 25.68
C LYS A 40 -0.23 16.49 27.18
N ALA A 41 -0.30 15.29 27.76
CA ALA A 41 -0.56 15.11 29.19
C ALA A 41 0.54 15.70 30.10
N THR A 42 1.73 15.98 29.56
CA THR A 42 2.86 16.53 30.29
C THR A 42 2.99 18.05 30.19
N TYR A 43 2.20 18.70 29.35
CA TYR A 43 2.18 20.17 29.26
C TYR A 43 1.47 20.73 30.50
N GLY A 44 2.24 21.04 31.54
CA GLY A 44 1.75 21.51 32.85
C GLY A 44 0.97 22.84 32.86
N GLY A 45 0.54 23.37 31.70
CA GLY A 45 -0.23 24.60 31.57
C GLY A 45 -1.36 24.49 30.54
N VAL A 46 -2.52 25.07 30.86
CA VAL A 46 -3.74 25.06 30.02
C VAL A 46 -3.50 25.71 28.66
N ASP A 47 -2.75 26.81 28.61
CA ASP A 47 -2.48 27.53 27.36
C ASP A 47 -1.56 26.75 26.42
N LEU A 48 -0.53 26.09 26.96
CA LEU A 48 0.37 25.22 26.18
C LEU A 48 -0.39 23.98 25.65
N THR A 49 -1.25 23.40 26.49
CA THR A 49 -2.12 22.29 26.09
C THR A 49 -3.01 22.72 24.92
N ARG A 50 -3.66 23.88 25.01
CA ARG A 50 -4.53 24.41 23.95
C ARG A 50 -3.77 24.79 22.67
N ALA A 51 -2.56 25.32 22.80
CA ALA A 51 -1.71 25.60 21.64
C ALA A 51 -1.28 24.31 20.93
N SER A 52 -1.04 23.23 21.69
CA SER A 52 -0.66 21.93 21.14
C SER A 52 -1.78 21.21 20.38
N ASP A 53 -3.05 21.54 20.64
CA ASP A 53 -4.21 20.91 20.00
C ASP A 53 -4.17 21.04 18.48
N ARG A 54 -3.92 22.25 17.98
CA ARG A 54 -3.84 22.49 16.53
C ARG A 54 -2.73 21.69 15.86
N PHE A 55 -1.60 21.50 16.54
CA PHE A 55 -0.51 20.69 16.04
C PHE A 55 -0.85 19.20 16.07
N ALA A 56 -1.45 18.72 17.16
CA ALA A 56 -1.87 17.33 17.29
C ALA A 56 -2.94 16.97 16.25
N ASP A 57 -3.92 17.84 16.02
CA ASP A 57 -4.97 17.66 15.02
C ASP A 57 -4.36 17.59 13.61
N ARG A 58 -3.48 18.55 13.27
CA ARG A 58 -2.83 18.58 11.96
C ARG A 58 -1.90 17.38 11.74
N TYR A 59 -1.16 16.98 12.77
CA TYR A 59 -0.30 15.80 12.70
C TYR A 59 -1.11 14.53 12.49
N THR A 60 -2.22 14.38 13.23
CA THR A 60 -3.14 13.24 13.08
C THR A 60 -3.77 13.21 11.69
N TYR A 61 -4.18 14.36 11.16
CA TYR A 61 -4.68 14.50 9.79
C TYR A 61 -3.66 14.01 8.76
N LEU A 62 -2.42 14.50 8.83
CA LEU A 62 -1.36 14.14 7.88
C LEU A 62 -0.98 12.66 7.97
N LEU A 63 -0.99 12.07 9.16
CA LEU A 63 -0.75 10.62 9.31
C LEU A 63 -1.88 9.81 8.68
N ASN A 64 -3.14 10.24 8.81
CA ASN A 64 -4.24 9.54 8.16
C ASN A 64 -4.14 9.62 6.63
N GLU A 65 -3.86 10.80 6.06
CA GLU A 65 -3.64 10.94 4.62
C GLU A 65 -2.49 10.05 4.12
N LEU A 66 -1.35 10.06 4.84
CA LEU A 66 -0.22 9.20 4.49
C LEU A 66 -0.60 7.70 4.55
N GLY A 67 -1.36 7.29 5.58
CA GLY A 67 -1.87 5.93 5.70
C GLY A 67 -2.74 5.55 4.49
N ASP A 68 -3.68 6.43 4.10
CA ASP A 68 -4.58 6.21 2.98
C ASP A 68 -3.83 6.10 1.64
N GLU A 69 -2.83 6.97 1.42
CA GLU A 69 -1.97 6.92 0.22
C GLU A 69 -1.18 5.61 0.14
N VAL A 70 -0.58 5.19 1.25
CA VAL A 70 0.17 3.93 1.32
C VAL A 70 -0.76 2.73 1.09
N LEU A 71 -1.96 2.72 1.68
CA LEU A 71 -2.95 1.67 1.46
C LEU A 71 -3.45 1.64 0.00
N LYS A 72 -3.64 2.82 -0.61
CA LYS A 72 -4.00 2.95 -2.03
C LYS A 72 -2.93 2.33 -2.92
N GLU A 73 -1.67 2.68 -2.70
CA GLU A 73 -0.56 2.15 -3.51
C GLU A 73 -0.40 0.63 -3.31
N GLY A 74 -0.51 0.15 -2.08
CA GLY A 74 -0.48 -1.29 -1.79
C GLY A 74 -1.61 -2.07 -2.48
N ARG A 75 -2.81 -1.48 -2.59
CA ARG A 75 -3.93 -2.04 -3.37
C ARG A 75 -3.64 -2.02 -4.87
N SER A 76 -3.10 -0.92 -5.40
CA SER A 76 -2.73 -0.81 -6.82
C SER A 76 -1.71 -1.86 -7.22
N MET A 77 -0.62 -2.02 -6.45
CA MET A 77 0.43 -3.02 -6.73
C MET A 77 -0.13 -4.45 -6.80
N ARG A 78 -0.99 -4.82 -5.84
CA ARG A 78 -1.66 -6.13 -5.87
C ARG A 78 -2.59 -6.25 -7.08
N GLY A 79 -3.35 -5.20 -7.40
CA GLY A 79 -4.18 -5.15 -8.60
C GLY A 79 -3.38 -5.36 -9.89
N PHE A 80 -2.21 -4.72 -10.01
CA PHE A 80 -1.30 -4.94 -11.13
C PHE A 80 -0.76 -6.36 -11.17
N ALA A 81 -0.39 -6.95 -10.03
CA ALA A 81 0.04 -8.36 -9.99
C ALA A 81 -1.04 -9.30 -10.56
N PHE A 82 -2.31 -9.09 -10.21
CA PHE A 82 -3.42 -9.86 -10.77
C PHE A 82 -3.61 -9.60 -12.27
N ALA A 83 -3.56 -8.34 -12.70
CA ALA A 83 -3.73 -7.98 -14.11
C ALA A 83 -2.61 -8.56 -15.00
N TYR A 84 -1.36 -8.57 -14.52
CA TYR A 84 -0.24 -9.17 -15.24
C TYR A 84 -0.38 -10.69 -15.32
N ALA A 85 -0.79 -11.36 -14.23
CA ALA A 85 -1.03 -12.80 -14.24
C ALA A 85 -2.16 -13.20 -15.22
N GLU A 86 -3.23 -12.41 -15.27
CA GLU A 86 -4.33 -12.61 -16.24
C GLU A 86 -3.84 -12.41 -17.69
N ALA A 87 -3.12 -11.32 -17.95
CA ALA A 87 -2.58 -11.04 -19.27
C ALA A 87 -1.58 -12.11 -19.76
N ASP A 88 -0.74 -12.64 -18.86
CA ASP A 88 0.18 -13.73 -19.19
C ASP A 88 -0.54 -15.04 -19.49
N ALA A 89 -1.60 -15.36 -18.76
CA ALA A 89 -2.43 -16.54 -19.03
C ALA A 89 -3.09 -16.43 -20.42
N MET A 90 -3.71 -15.29 -20.71
CA MET A 90 -4.34 -15.04 -22.02
C MET A 90 -3.33 -15.11 -23.18
N ALA A 91 -2.12 -14.57 -22.98
CA ALA A 91 -1.08 -14.61 -23.99
C ALA A 91 -0.53 -16.03 -24.20
N GLY A 92 -0.41 -16.82 -23.13
CA GLY A 92 -0.05 -18.23 -23.18
C GLY A 92 -1.07 -19.08 -23.93
N ASP A 93 -2.37 -18.88 -23.66
CA ASP A 93 -3.45 -19.57 -24.37
C ASP A 93 -3.45 -19.22 -25.86
N ALA A 94 -3.29 -17.93 -26.22
CA ALA A 94 -3.22 -17.50 -27.61
C ALA A 94 -2.01 -18.11 -28.36
N LEU A 95 -0.85 -18.21 -27.71
CA LEU A 95 0.34 -18.85 -28.28
C LEU A 95 0.13 -20.36 -28.48
N THR A 96 -0.56 -21.02 -27.55
CA THR A 96 -0.89 -22.44 -27.63
C THR A 96 -1.84 -22.72 -28.79
N ASP A 97 -2.84 -21.87 -28.99
CA ASP A 97 -3.79 -21.96 -30.10
C ASP A 97 -3.12 -21.75 -31.46
N VAL A 98 -2.18 -20.80 -31.55
CA VAL A 98 -1.39 -20.58 -32.78
C VAL A 98 -0.49 -21.77 -33.07
N ALA A 99 0.19 -22.31 -32.05
CA ALA A 99 1.05 -23.49 -32.20
C ALA A 99 0.26 -24.73 -32.66
N ALA A 100 -0.98 -24.89 -32.20
CA ALA A 100 -1.86 -25.99 -32.63
C ALA A 100 -2.35 -25.86 -34.09
N GLN A 101 -2.28 -24.66 -34.68
CA GLN A 101 -2.70 -24.39 -36.07
C GLN A 101 -1.53 -24.45 -37.08
N MET A 102 -0.29 -24.58 -36.61
CA MET A 102 0.88 -24.76 -37.45
C MET A 102 1.20 -26.27 -37.58
N PRO A 103 1.21 -26.85 -38.80
CA PRO A 103 1.42 -28.29 -39.03
C PRO A 103 2.85 -28.77 -38.75
#